data_AF-A0A1H3N3U1-F1
#
_entry.id   AF-A0A1H3N3U1-F1
#
_cell.length_a   1.000
_cell.length_b   1.000
_cell.length_c   1.000
_cell.angle_alpha   90.00
_cell.angle_beta   90.00
_cell.angle_gamma   90.00
#
_symmetry.space_group_name_H-M   'P 1'
#
loop_
_entity.id
_entity.type
_entity.pdbx_description
1 polymer ?
#
loop_
_entity_poly.entity_id
_entity_poly.type
_entity_poly.pdbx_seq_one_letter_code
_entity_poly.pdbx_strand_id
1 'polypeptide(L)'
;MRLGSGYPVAALAVVLAVAAVMLVPSRSDQAWFLMRDVNPMAALSAAEAARAEAPSDERAARVLALIQMHLGDMDAAGSTLRERVEISGGAPGAIHELARHHVSMGRPREAIELFLTLPAISLSPDEQLYVAGWLRANRDVAGELGFLSELWREGGLDSAGAHRYAALLAASGDRSTSVSVYRTLDGNGALLDPVARLQFQTLLQQAGHTEEAARRVAEWR
;
A
#
# COMPACT_ATOMS: atom_id res chain seq x y z
N MET A 1 -7.80 68.22 -12.44
CA MET A 1 -7.57 66.91 -11.79
C MET A 1 -7.60 65.84 -12.90
N ARG A 2 -6.43 65.45 -13.43
CA ARG A 2 -6.31 64.41 -14.48
C ARG A 2 -5.90 63.10 -13.80
N LEU A 3 -6.79 62.12 -13.78
CA LEU A 3 -6.49 60.76 -13.33
C LEU A 3 -5.80 60.02 -14.48
N GLY A 4 -4.54 59.62 -14.26
CA GLY A 4 -3.73 58.91 -15.25
C GLY A 4 -4.17 57.45 -15.38
N SER A 5 -4.85 57.12 -16.48
CA SER A 5 -5.32 55.78 -16.85
C SER A 5 -4.26 54.97 -17.61
N GLY A 6 -3.07 54.78 -17.00
CA GLY A 6 -1.92 54.16 -17.66
C GLY A 6 -1.64 52.68 -17.35
N TYR A 7 -2.42 52.03 -16.48
CA TYR A 7 -2.01 50.77 -15.84
C TYR A 7 -2.73 49.44 -16.20
N PRO A 8 -3.72 49.31 -17.13
CA PRO A 8 -4.39 48.01 -17.31
C PRO A 8 -3.71 47.02 -18.30
N VAL A 9 -2.86 47.47 -19.23
CA VAL A 9 -2.35 46.59 -20.31
C VAL A 9 -1.17 45.73 -19.86
N ALA A 10 -0.25 46.29 -19.06
CA ALA A 10 0.92 45.55 -18.57
C ALA A 10 0.54 44.44 -17.57
N ALA A 11 -0.46 44.69 -16.72
CA ALA A 11 -0.94 43.69 -15.76
C ALA A 11 -1.58 42.48 -16.46
N LEU A 12 -2.33 42.71 -17.54
CA LEU A 12 -2.97 41.63 -18.31
C LEU A 12 -1.95 40.75 -19.06
N ALA A 13 -0.90 41.36 -19.62
CA ALA A 13 0.15 40.63 -20.33
C ALA A 13 0.95 39.71 -19.38
N VAL A 14 1.24 40.16 -18.15
CA VAL A 14 1.92 39.34 -17.14
C VAL A 14 1.03 38.18 -16.68
N VAL A 15 -0.27 38.40 -16.47
CA VAL A 15 -1.20 37.33 -16.10
C VAL A 15 -1.33 36.27 -17.21
N LEU A 16 -1.40 36.69 -18.48
CA LEU A 16 -1.45 35.75 -19.61
C LEU A 16 -0.13 34.98 -19.79
N ALA A 17 1.03 35.62 -19.59
CA ALA A 17 2.32 34.95 -19.66
C ALA A 17 2.49 33.92 -18.54
N VAL A 18 2.06 34.24 -17.31
CA VAL A 18 2.09 33.28 -16.18
C VAL A 18 1.12 32.13 -16.41
N ALA A 19 -0.10 32.40 -16.92
CA ALA A 19 -1.06 31.36 -17.26
C ALA A 19 -0.54 30.43 -18.38
N ALA A 20 0.15 30.97 -19.38
CA ALA A 20 0.75 30.18 -20.47
C ALA A 20 1.87 29.26 -19.98
N VAL A 21 2.69 29.70 -19.03
CA VAL A 21 3.72 28.84 -18.39
C VAL A 21 3.09 27.73 -17.56
N MET A 22 1.94 27.98 -16.91
CA MET A 22 1.22 26.94 -16.15
C MET A 22 0.48 25.91 -17.02
N LEU A 23 0.28 26.21 -18.32
CA LEU A 23 -0.39 25.31 -19.26
C LEU A 23 0.59 24.35 -19.98
N VAL A 24 1.89 24.57 -19.88
CA VAL A 24 2.89 23.63 -20.42
C VAL A 24 3.01 22.47 -19.43
N PRO A 25 2.60 21.24 -19.79
CA PRO A 25 2.75 20.09 -18.91
C PRO A 25 4.23 19.91 -18.54
N SER A 26 4.49 19.48 -17.31
CA SER A 26 5.86 19.17 -16.90
C SER A 26 6.44 18.06 -17.79
N ARG A 27 7.76 17.97 -17.94
CA ARG A 27 8.37 16.87 -18.70
C ARG A 27 8.00 15.49 -18.14
N SER A 28 7.78 15.40 -16.82
CA SER A 28 7.25 14.20 -16.16
C SER A 28 5.83 13.86 -16.64
N ASP A 29 4.96 14.86 -16.81
CA ASP A 29 3.60 14.66 -17.36
C ASP A 29 3.63 14.27 -18.84
N GLN A 30 4.54 14.86 -19.61
CA GLN A 30 4.76 14.50 -21.01
C GLN A 30 5.23 13.06 -21.13
N ALA A 31 6.22 12.64 -20.33
CA ALA A 31 6.69 11.25 -20.29
C ALA A 31 5.56 10.27 -19.93
N TRP A 32 4.76 10.58 -18.91
CA TRP A 32 3.61 9.77 -18.53
C TRP A 32 2.58 9.64 -19.67
N PHE A 33 2.29 10.73 -20.37
CA PHE A 33 1.38 10.73 -21.51
C PHE A 33 1.92 9.88 -22.67
N LEU A 34 3.21 10.02 -23.00
CA LEU A 34 3.88 9.24 -24.07
C LEU A 34 3.91 7.75 -23.77
N MET A 35 4.01 7.36 -22.50
CA MET A 35 3.93 5.96 -22.08
C MET A 35 2.55 5.36 -22.41
N ARG A 36 1.47 6.14 -22.23
CA ARG A 36 0.10 5.71 -22.57
C ARG A 36 -0.14 5.62 -24.08
N ASP A 37 0.49 6.51 -24.84
CA ASP A 37 0.37 6.59 -26.31
C ASP A 37 1.28 5.58 -27.05
N VAL A 38 1.81 4.58 -26.33
CA VAL A 38 2.56 3.43 -26.88
C VAL A 38 3.87 3.84 -27.59
N ASN A 39 4.48 4.95 -27.18
CA ASN A 39 5.85 5.29 -27.58
C ASN A 39 6.81 5.26 -26.37
N PRO A 40 7.17 4.06 -25.90
CA PRO A 40 7.89 3.92 -24.63
C PRO A 40 9.33 4.45 -24.70
N MET A 41 9.94 4.50 -25.89
CA MET A 41 11.27 5.12 -26.07
C MET A 41 11.22 6.64 -26.00
N ALA A 42 10.22 7.28 -26.58
CA ALA A 42 10.03 8.73 -26.42
C ALA A 42 9.69 9.09 -24.97
N ALA A 43 8.90 8.24 -24.30
CA ALA A 43 8.61 8.39 -22.88
C ALA A 43 9.89 8.31 -22.03
N LEU A 44 10.74 7.32 -22.29
CA LEU A 44 12.02 7.16 -21.59
C LEU A 44 12.91 8.40 -21.76
N SER A 45 13.11 8.87 -22.99
CA SER A 45 13.92 10.05 -23.26
C SER A 45 13.38 11.31 -22.57
N ALA A 46 12.05 11.50 -22.56
CA ALA A 46 11.41 12.60 -21.86
C ALA A 46 11.58 12.50 -20.33
N ALA A 47 11.49 11.30 -19.76
CA ALA A 47 11.67 11.06 -18.33
C ALA A 47 13.13 11.26 -17.88
N GLU A 48 14.10 10.81 -18.66
CA GLU A 48 15.53 11.08 -18.43
C GLU A 48 15.82 12.58 -18.47
N ALA A 49 15.25 13.29 -19.44
CA ALA A 49 15.40 14.74 -19.54
C ALA A 49 14.74 15.48 -18.35
N ALA A 50 13.58 15.03 -17.88
CA ALA A 50 12.95 15.56 -16.67
C ALA A 50 13.84 15.34 -15.43
N ARG A 51 14.41 14.14 -15.30
CA ARG A 51 15.31 13.76 -14.21
C ARG A 51 16.60 14.58 -14.21
N ALA A 52 17.15 14.87 -15.38
CA ALA A 52 18.35 15.70 -15.52
C ALA A 52 18.09 17.17 -15.12
N GLU A 53 16.90 17.70 -15.42
CA GLU A 53 16.52 19.07 -15.05
C GLU A 53 16.25 19.23 -13.55
N ALA A 54 15.68 18.21 -12.91
CA ALA A 54 15.39 18.21 -11.48
C ALA A 54 15.84 16.90 -10.79
N PRO A 55 17.15 16.75 -10.47
CA PRO A 55 17.70 15.54 -9.87
C PRO A 55 17.21 15.24 -8.43
N SER A 56 16.48 16.15 -7.81
CA SER A 56 15.82 15.93 -6.50
C SER A 56 14.30 15.85 -6.60
N ASP A 57 13.72 15.90 -7.81
CA ASP A 57 12.28 15.73 -7.99
C ASP A 57 11.91 14.24 -7.90
N GLU A 58 11.22 13.90 -6.81
CA GLU A 58 10.68 12.57 -6.53
C GLU A 58 9.72 12.10 -7.63
N ARG A 59 8.94 13.00 -8.23
CA ARG A 59 7.99 12.69 -9.30
C ARG A 59 8.73 12.30 -10.58
N ALA A 60 9.77 13.04 -10.95
CA ALA A 60 10.59 12.73 -12.11
C ALA A 60 11.27 11.36 -11.96
N ALA A 61 11.83 11.06 -10.78
CA ALA A 61 12.39 9.75 -10.48
C ALA A 61 11.35 8.63 -10.57
N ARG A 62 10.14 8.86 -10.06
CA ARG A 62 9.03 7.91 -10.13
C ARG A 62 8.66 7.57 -11.58
N VAL A 63 8.44 8.58 -12.41
CA VAL A 63 8.04 8.40 -13.81
C VAL A 63 9.12 7.64 -14.59
N LEU A 64 10.38 7.98 -14.38
CA LEU A 64 11.51 7.26 -14.99
C LEU A 64 11.52 5.78 -14.60
N ALA A 65 11.40 5.48 -13.31
CA ALA A 65 11.35 4.10 -12.82
C ALA A 65 10.20 3.30 -13.43
N LEU A 66 9.00 3.86 -13.49
CA LEU A 66 7.83 3.17 -14.05
C LEU A 66 8.01 2.88 -15.55
N ILE A 67 8.62 3.80 -16.31
CA ILE A 67 8.92 3.59 -17.72
C ILE A 67 10.00 2.52 -17.90
N GLN A 68 11.06 2.53 -17.08
CA GLN A 68 12.08 1.48 -17.08
C GLN A 68 11.47 0.09 -16.79
N MET A 69 10.58 -0.01 -15.79
CA MET A 69 9.85 -1.25 -15.50
C MET A 69 8.99 -1.70 -16.70
N HIS A 70 8.28 -0.77 -17.34
CA HIS A 70 7.45 -1.07 -18.51
C HIS A 70 8.28 -1.56 -19.71
N LEU A 71 9.49 -1.04 -19.87
CA LEU A 71 10.46 -1.47 -20.88
C LEU A 71 11.19 -2.78 -20.53
N GLY A 72 10.97 -3.32 -19.33
CA GLY A 72 11.63 -4.53 -18.85
C GLY A 72 13.06 -4.31 -18.33
N ASP A 73 13.53 -3.06 -18.24
CA ASP A 73 14.81 -2.72 -17.62
C ASP A 73 14.67 -2.64 -16.10
N MET A 74 14.52 -3.82 -15.50
CA MET A 74 14.24 -3.96 -14.09
C MET A 74 15.41 -3.50 -13.20
N ASP A 75 16.66 -3.72 -13.62
CA ASP A 75 17.82 -3.31 -12.82
C ASP A 75 17.97 -1.78 -12.79
N ALA A 76 17.72 -1.08 -13.91
CA ALA A 76 17.68 0.38 -13.92
C ALA A 76 16.52 0.91 -13.07
N ALA A 77 15.33 0.33 -13.22
CA ALA A 77 14.17 0.70 -12.40
C ALA A 77 14.44 0.56 -10.90
N GLY A 78 15.03 -0.55 -10.47
CA GLY A 78 15.39 -0.76 -9.07
C GLY A 78 16.42 0.24 -8.55
N SER A 79 17.33 0.71 -9.41
CA SER A 79 18.28 1.77 -9.07
C SER A 79 17.60 3.12 -8.91
N THR A 80 16.74 3.50 -9.85
CA THR A 80 15.98 4.76 -9.78
C THR A 80 14.98 4.78 -8.62
N LEU A 81 14.34 3.65 -8.29
CA LEU A 81 13.45 3.55 -7.13
C LEU A 81 14.21 3.67 -5.80
N ARG A 82 15.42 3.13 -5.67
CA ARG A 82 16.26 3.31 -4.47
C ARG A 82 16.64 4.78 -4.28
N GLU A 83 17.09 5.46 -5.33
CA GLU A 83 17.35 6.91 -5.28
C GLU A 83 16.10 7.69 -4.86
N ARG A 84 14.92 7.31 -5.38
CA ARG A 84 13.66 7.95 -5.01
C ARG A 84 13.33 7.77 -3.53
N VAL A 85 13.57 6.60 -2.96
CA VAL A 85 13.42 6.35 -1.51
C VAL A 85 14.36 7.28 -0.71
N GLU A 86 15.60 7.46 -1.16
CA GLU A 86 16.55 8.37 -0.52
C GLU A 86 16.11 9.84 -0.60
N ILE A 87 15.72 10.31 -1.78
CA ILE A 87 15.26 11.70 -2.02
C ILE A 87 14.01 12.03 -1.18
N SER A 88 13.09 11.07 -1.08
CA SER A 88 11.84 11.24 -0.34
C SER A 88 11.99 11.04 1.17
N GLY A 89 13.19 10.70 1.66
CA GLY A 89 13.41 10.41 3.07
C GLY A 89 12.64 9.18 3.56
N GLY A 90 12.42 8.19 2.70
CA GLY A 90 11.64 6.99 3.04
C GLY A 90 10.13 7.23 3.07
N ALA A 91 9.61 8.10 2.20
CA ALA A 91 8.16 8.30 2.11
C ALA A 91 7.45 6.96 1.79
N PRO A 92 6.30 6.63 2.42
CA PRO A 92 5.65 5.35 2.24
C PRO A 92 5.41 4.97 0.77
N GLY A 93 4.94 5.91 -0.05
CA GLY A 93 4.70 5.68 -1.47
C GLY A 93 5.96 5.31 -2.28
N ALA A 94 7.14 5.75 -1.86
CA ALA A 94 8.41 5.37 -2.49
C ALA A 94 8.84 3.96 -2.08
N ILE A 95 8.71 3.65 -0.79
CA ILE A 95 9.00 2.31 -0.25
C ILE A 95 8.06 1.27 -0.88
N HIS A 96 6.77 1.57 -1.02
CA HIS A 96 5.79 0.72 -1.69
C HIS A 96 6.22 0.32 -3.10
N GLU A 97 6.61 1.29 -3.92
CA GLU A 97 6.97 1.01 -5.31
C GLU A 97 8.27 0.22 -5.42
N LEU A 98 9.25 0.49 -4.54
CA LEU A 98 10.47 -0.33 -4.46
C LEU A 98 10.16 -1.77 -4.00
N ALA A 99 9.30 -1.94 -3.00
CA ALA A 99 8.89 -3.26 -2.53
C ALA A 99 8.16 -4.05 -3.65
N ARG A 100 7.21 -3.42 -4.35
CA ARG A 100 6.51 -4.02 -5.49
C ARG A 100 7.46 -4.37 -6.64
N HIS A 101 8.48 -3.54 -6.88
CA HIS A 101 9.54 -3.86 -7.81
C HIS A 101 10.28 -5.14 -7.40
N HIS A 102 10.69 -5.28 -6.13
CA HIS A 102 11.29 -6.52 -5.64
C HIS A 102 10.37 -7.75 -5.78
N VAL A 103 9.06 -7.62 -5.55
CA VAL A 103 8.09 -8.69 -5.82
C VAL A 103 8.13 -9.11 -7.29
N SER A 104 8.10 -8.14 -8.22
CA SER A 104 8.14 -8.42 -9.67
C SER A 104 9.43 -9.12 -10.13
N MET A 105 10.53 -8.89 -9.40
CA MET A 105 11.84 -9.52 -9.64
C MET A 105 11.99 -10.90 -9.00
N GLY A 106 10.95 -11.45 -8.37
CA GLY A 106 11.05 -12.71 -7.63
C GLY A 106 11.96 -12.62 -6.41
N ARG A 107 12.09 -11.42 -5.83
CA ARG A 107 12.88 -11.11 -4.62
C ARG A 107 11.93 -10.82 -3.44
N PRO A 108 11.13 -11.83 -2.99
CA PRO A 108 10.07 -11.59 -2.02
C PRO A 108 10.61 -11.20 -0.66
N ARG A 109 11.81 -11.67 -0.28
CA ARG A 109 12.40 -11.35 1.02
C ARG A 109 12.69 -9.86 1.15
N GLU A 110 13.36 -9.29 0.16
CA GLU A 110 13.69 -7.86 0.10
C GLU A 110 12.42 -7.00 0.05
N ALA A 111 11.39 -7.46 -0.68
CA ALA A 111 10.10 -6.79 -0.67
C ALA A 111 9.45 -6.75 0.72
N ILE A 112 9.47 -7.88 1.45
CA ILE A 112 8.91 -7.96 2.81
C ILE A 112 9.70 -7.11 3.79
N GLU A 113 11.03 -7.15 3.72
CA GLU A 113 11.88 -6.30 4.58
C GLU A 113 11.52 -4.82 4.40
N LEU A 114 11.22 -4.37 3.17
CA LEU A 114 10.73 -3.02 2.90
C LEU A 114 9.30 -2.78 3.41
N PHE A 115 8.36 -3.68 3.15
CA PHE A 115 6.97 -3.52 3.63
C PHE A 115 6.89 -3.45 5.16
N LEU A 116 7.73 -4.21 5.88
CA LEU A 116 7.81 -4.18 7.34
C LEU A 116 8.41 -2.88 7.91
N THR A 117 9.00 -2.01 7.08
CA THR A 117 9.38 -0.65 7.52
C THR A 117 8.20 0.33 7.54
N LEU A 118 7.07 -0.05 6.97
CA LEU A 118 5.86 0.77 6.89
C LEU A 118 4.88 0.38 7.99
N PRO A 119 4.08 1.34 8.51
CA PRO A 119 2.92 1.01 9.36
C PRO A 119 1.99 0.04 8.63
N ALA A 120 1.53 -1.02 9.31
CA ALA A 120 0.79 -2.07 8.64
C ALA A 120 -0.50 -1.55 7.95
N ILE A 121 -1.19 -0.59 8.58
CA ILE A 121 -2.40 0.04 8.03
C ILE A 121 -2.16 0.85 6.74
N SER A 122 -0.92 1.26 6.47
CA SER A 122 -0.58 1.96 5.23
C SER A 122 -0.49 1.04 4.02
N LEU A 123 -0.40 -0.27 4.26
CA LEU A 123 -0.38 -1.27 3.20
C LEU A 123 -1.77 -1.50 2.63
N SER A 124 -1.87 -1.71 1.31
CA SER A 124 -3.12 -2.16 0.69
C SER A 124 -3.51 -3.56 1.17
N PRO A 125 -4.81 -3.95 1.12
CA PRO A 125 -5.23 -5.28 1.56
C PRO A 125 -4.45 -6.44 0.92
N ASP A 126 -4.13 -6.34 -0.39
CA ASP A 126 -3.34 -7.34 -1.09
C ASP A 126 -1.90 -7.42 -0.55
N GLU A 127 -1.28 -6.28 -0.24
CA GLU A 127 0.05 -6.22 0.36
C GLU A 127 0.06 -6.74 1.80
N GLN A 128 -0.99 -6.45 2.59
CA GLN A 128 -1.14 -7.01 3.93
C GLN A 128 -1.23 -8.55 3.89
N LEU A 129 -2.04 -9.09 2.97
CA LEU A 129 -2.15 -10.54 2.75
C LEU A 129 -0.82 -11.14 2.27
N TYR A 130 -0.11 -10.44 1.40
CA TYR A 130 1.20 -10.83 0.91
C TYR A 130 2.23 -10.93 2.06
N VAL A 131 2.33 -9.90 2.91
CA VAL A 131 3.23 -9.88 4.07
C VAL A 131 2.91 -10.99 5.06
N ALA A 132 1.65 -11.09 5.48
CA ALA A 132 1.24 -12.16 6.39
C ALA A 132 1.48 -13.55 5.78
N GLY A 133 1.17 -13.73 4.48
CA GLY A 133 1.41 -14.96 3.73
C GLY A 133 2.89 -15.37 3.71
N TRP A 134 3.78 -14.42 3.46
CA TRP A 134 5.22 -14.66 3.40
C TRP A 134 5.79 -15.03 4.78
N LEU A 135 5.41 -14.30 5.83
CA LEU A 135 5.84 -14.60 7.21
C LEU A 135 5.48 -16.04 7.59
N ARG A 136 4.25 -16.44 7.28
CA ARG A 136 3.76 -17.81 7.47
C ARG A 136 4.57 -18.85 6.69
N ALA A 137 4.82 -18.60 5.40
CA ALA A 137 5.55 -19.52 4.54
C ALA A 137 6.99 -19.76 5.05
N ASN A 138 7.58 -18.76 5.70
CA ASN A 138 8.89 -18.83 6.33
C ASN A 138 8.85 -19.32 7.78
N ARG A 139 7.69 -19.78 8.27
CA ARG A 139 7.45 -20.25 9.64
C ARG A 139 7.74 -19.18 10.71
N ASP A 140 7.72 -17.90 10.33
CA ASP A 140 7.79 -16.79 11.27
C ASP A 140 6.41 -16.47 11.86
N VAL A 141 5.94 -17.40 12.69
CA VAL A 141 4.63 -17.31 13.36
C VAL A 141 4.56 -16.09 14.28
N ALA A 142 5.67 -15.72 14.91
CA ALA A 142 5.74 -14.56 15.81
C ALA A 142 5.62 -13.25 15.02
N GLY A 143 6.34 -13.12 13.90
CA GLY A 143 6.23 -11.99 12.99
C GLY A 143 4.83 -11.86 12.39
N GLU A 144 4.25 -12.97 11.91
CA GLU A 144 2.88 -12.98 11.38
C GLU A 144 1.86 -12.52 12.44
N LEU A 145 1.99 -13.01 13.67
CA LEU A 145 1.11 -12.64 14.76
C LEU A 145 1.25 -11.15 15.14
N GLY A 146 2.48 -10.64 15.22
CA GLY A 146 2.75 -9.24 15.50
C GLY A 146 2.14 -8.31 14.44
N PHE A 147 2.37 -8.64 13.17
CA PHE A 147 1.85 -7.88 12.03
C PHE A 147 0.31 -7.86 11.99
N LEU A 148 -0.34 -9.02 12.15
CA LEU A 148 -1.81 -9.10 12.18
C LEU A 148 -2.40 -8.43 13.42
N SER A 149 -1.70 -8.46 14.57
CA SER A 149 -2.12 -7.78 15.78
C SER A 149 -2.14 -6.25 15.61
N GLU A 150 -1.13 -5.70 14.94
CA GLU A 150 -1.09 -4.29 14.58
C GLU A 150 -2.27 -3.90 13.71
N LEU A 151 -2.52 -4.64 12.62
CA LEU A 151 -3.67 -4.41 11.73
C LEU A 151 -5.01 -4.51 12.47
N TRP A 152 -5.16 -5.48 13.37
CA TRP A 152 -6.38 -5.62 14.18
C TRP A 152 -6.62 -4.39 15.06
N ARG A 153 -5.57 -3.91 15.76
CA ARG A 153 -5.63 -2.74 16.64
C ARG A 153 -5.97 -1.46 15.89
N GLU A 154 -5.54 -1.35 14.64
CA GLU A 154 -5.74 -0.18 13.78
C GLU A 154 -7.01 -0.28 12.92
N GLY A 155 -7.77 -1.38 13.03
CA GLY A 155 -8.99 -1.60 12.26
C GLY A 155 -8.74 -1.89 10.77
N GLY A 156 -7.53 -2.34 10.43
CA GLY A 156 -7.11 -2.64 9.05
C GLY A 156 -7.46 -4.05 8.56
N LEU A 157 -7.86 -4.96 9.46
CA LEU A 157 -8.24 -6.32 9.06
C LEU A 157 -9.69 -6.38 8.57
N ASP A 158 -9.87 -6.95 7.38
CA ASP A 158 -11.17 -7.45 6.96
C ASP A 158 -11.55 -8.75 7.72
N SER A 159 -12.72 -9.31 7.42
CA SER A 159 -13.20 -10.53 8.10
C SER A 159 -12.23 -11.72 7.93
N ALA A 160 -11.64 -11.88 6.73
CA ALA A 160 -10.73 -12.97 6.45
C ALA A 160 -9.40 -12.82 7.21
N GLY A 161 -8.83 -11.61 7.23
CA GLY A 161 -7.64 -11.27 8.01
C GLY A 161 -7.86 -11.42 9.50
N ALA A 162 -9.01 -10.97 10.02
CA ALA A 162 -9.35 -11.09 11.43
C ALA A 162 -9.58 -12.56 11.85
N HIS A 163 -10.22 -13.36 11.00
CA HIS A 163 -10.32 -14.81 11.20
C HIS A 163 -8.92 -15.45 11.27
N ARG A 164 -8.02 -15.12 10.33
CA ARG A 164 -6.64 -15.62 10.32
C ARG A 164 -5.89 -15.23 11.60
N TYR A 165 -6.04 -13.99 12.05
CA TYR A 165 -5.45 -13.51 13.30
C TYR A 165 -5.98 -14.29 14.51
N ALA A 166 -7.30 -14.46 14.63
CA ALA A 166 -7.92 -15.23 15.70
C ALA A 166 -7.48 -16.69 15.71
N ALA A 167 -7.38 -17.34 14.55
CA ALA A 167 -6.87 -18.70 14.44
C ALA A 167 -5.41 -18.82 14.88
N LEU A 168 -4.57 -17.83 14.56
CA LEU A 168 -3.17 -17.80 14.95
C LEU A 168 -3.01 -17.61 16.47
N LEU A 169 -3.82 -16.74 17.09
CA LEU A 169 -3.90 -16.57 18.55
C LEU A 169 -4.29 -17.88 19.25
N ALA A 170 -5.28 -18.60 18.72
CA ALA A 170 -5.67 -19.90 19.26
C ALA A 170 -4.53 -20.91 19.19
N ALA A 171 -3.83 -20.96 18.05
CA ALA A 171 -2.71 -21.87 17.83
C ALA A 171 -1.48 -21.54 18.70
N SER A 172 -1.24 -20.26 19.01
CA SER A 172 -0.17 -19.83 19.92
C SER A 172 -0.52 -20.00 21.40
N GLY A 173 -1.75 -20.38 21.71
CA GLY A 173 -2.23 -20.62 23.07
C GLY A 173 -2.99 -19.45 23.71
N ASP A 174 -3.05 -18.29 23.05
CA ASP A 174 -3.86 -17.14 23.48
C ASP A 174 -5.34 -17.31 23.07
N ARG A 175 -5.98 -18.30 23.68
CA ARG A 175 -7.40 -18.62 23.42
C ARG A 175 -8.34 -17.50 23.85
N SER A 176 -8.00 -16.75 24.91
CA SER A 176 -8.84 -15.67 25.43
C SER A 176 -8.98 -14.54 24.40
N THR A 177 -7.85 -14.07 23.87
CA THR A 177 -7.85 -13.03 22.83
C THR A 177 -8.50 -13.54 21.55
N SER A 178 -8.22 -14.80 21.16
CA SER A 178 -8.86 -15.43 20.00
C SER A 178 -10.40 -15.41 20.09
N VAL A 179 -10.96 -15.83 21.23
CA VAL A 179 -12.41 -15.79 21.50
C VAL A 179 -12.93 -14.34 21.45
N SER A 180 -12.18 -13.37 21.98
CA SER A 180 -12.57 -11.97 21.92
C SER A 180 -12.67 -11.44 20.48
N VAL A 181 -11.68 -11.75 19.62
CA VAL A 181 -11.70 -11.36 18.21
C VAL A 181 -12.91 -11.95 17.49
N TYR A 182 -13.17 -13.24 17.69
CA TYR A 182 -14.36 -13.87 17.10
C TYR A 182 -15.68 -13.30 17.60
N ARG A 183 -15.80 -12.97 18.90
CA ARG A 183 -16.99 -12.29 19.44
C ARG A 183 -17.21 -10.94 18.75
N THR A 184 -16.15 -10.18 18.49
CA THR A 184 -16.23 -8.92 17.74
C THR A 184 -16.72 -9.14 16.31
N LEU A 185 -16.18 -10.14 15.61
CA LEU A 185 -16.61 -10.50 14.25
C LEU A 185 -18.05 -11.03 14.18
N ASP A 186 -18.49 -11.77 15.19
CA ASP A 186 -19.87 -12.26 15.22
C ASP A 186 -20.85 -11.14 15.57
N GLY A 187 -20.50 -10.30 16.55
CA GLY A 187 -21.32 -9.18 17.00
C GLY A 187 -21.53 -8.08 15.96
N ASN A 188 -20.60 -7.91 15.01
CA ASN A 188 -20.75 -6.97 13.89
C ASN A 188 -21.28 -7.63 12.60
N GLY A 189 -21.63 -8.93 12.64
CA GLY A 189 -22.12 -9.67 11.49
C GLY A 189 -21.06 -9.99 10.43
N ALA A 190 -19.77 -9.79 10.71
CA ALA A 190 -18.68 -10.09 9.79
C ALA A 190 -18.28 -11.58 9.79
N LEU A 191 -18.69 -12.36 10.79
CA LEU A 191 -18.41 -13.80 10.89
C LEU A 191 -19.35 -14.62 9.99
N LEU A 192 -19.16 -14.50 8.67
CA LEU A 192 -19.99 -15.16 7.65
C LEU A 192 -19.45 -16.52 7.22
N ASP A 193 -18.14 -16.74 7.33
CA ASP A 193 -17.48 -17.96 6.89
C ASP A 193 -17.84 -19.16 7.81
N PRO A 194 -18.36 -20.28 7.26
CA PRO A 194 -18.71 -21.45 8.06
C PRO A 194 -17.54 -22.08 8.82
N VAL A 195 -16.31 -22.02 8.27
CA VAL A 195 -15.12 -22.56 8.95
C VAL A 195 -14.77 -21.69 10.15
N ALA A 196 -14.83 -20.36 10.02
CA ALA A 196 -14.63 -19.42 11.10
C ALA A 196 -15.67 -19.59 12.22
N ARG A 197 -16.96 -19.80 11.87
CA ARG A 197 -18.03 -20.10 12.83
C ARG A 197 -17.77 -21.39 13.61
N LEU A 198 -17.37 -22.47 12.91
CA LEU A 198 -17.05 -23.75 13.54
C LEU A 198 -15.83 -23.64 14.49
N GLN A 199 -14.80 -22.90 14.08
CA GLN A 199 -13.64 -22.65 14.93
C GLN A 199 -14.02 -21.84 16.16
N PHE A 200 -14.83 -20.79 16.01
CA PHE A 200 -15.30 -20.00 17.13
C PHE A 200 -16.12 -20.83 18.12
N GLN A 201 -17.06 -21.65 17.63
CA GLN A 201 -17.82 -22.58 18.46
C GLN A 201 -16.89 -23.52 19.25
N THR A 202 -15.89 -24.08 18.58
CA THR A 202 -14.92 -25.00 19.19
C THR A 202 -14.13 -24.30 20.31
N LEU A 203 -13.69 -23.06 20.08
CA LEU A 203 -12.98 -22.26 21.06
C LEU A 203 -13.85 -21.91 22.28
N LEU A 204 -15.13 -21.57 22.06
CA LEU A 204 -16.08 -21.35 23.15
C LEU A 204 -16.25 -22.60 24.01
N GLN A 205 -16.40 -23.78 23.39
CA GLN A 205 -16.51 -25.05 24.13
C GLN A 205 -15.23 -25.35 24.93
N GLN A 206 -14.05 -25.16 24.32
CA GLN A 206 -12.76 -25.35 25.00
C GLN A 206 -12.55 -24.37 26.16
N ALA A 207 -13.11 -23.17 26.07
CA ALA A 207 -13.10 -22.17 27.13
C ALA A 207 -14.20 -22.38 28.20
N GLY A 208 -15.02 -23.42 28.08
CA GLY A 208 -16.12 -23.70 29.00
C GLY A 208 -17.39 -22.86 28.78
N HIS A 209 -17.47 -22.09 27.70
CA HIS A 209 -18.63 -21.28 27.30
C HIS A 209 -19.66 -22.09 26.49
N THR A 210 -20.04 -23.27 26.99
CA THR A 210 -20.87 -24.25 26.25
C THR A 210 -22.26 -23.71 25.88
N GLU A 211 -22.90 -22.95 26.77
CA GLU A 211 -24.22 -22.36 26.51
C GLU A 211 -24.16 -21.29 25.40
N GLU A 212 -23.13 -20.45 25.42
CA GLU A 212 -22.89 -19.47 24.36
C GLU A 212 -22.66 -20.16 23.02
N ALA A 213 -21.82 -21.21 23.01
CA ALA A 213 -21.56 -21.99 21.80
C ALA A 213 -22.85 -22.58 21.21
N ALA A 214 -23.71 -23.18 22.04
CA ALA A 214 -24.98 -23.75 21.61
C ALA A 214 -25.94 -22.69 21.06
N ARG A 215 -26.02 -21.52 21.72
CA ARG A 215 -26.84 -20.39 21.26
C ARG A 215 -26.39 -19.90 19.88
N ARG A 216 -25.08 -19.69 19.66
CA ARG A 216 -24.55 -19.23 18.37
C ARG A 216 -24.85 -20.19 17.23
N VAL A 217 -24.72 -21.50 17.46
CA VAL A 217 -25.09 -22.51 16.44
C VAL A 217 -26.56 -22.43 16.03
N ALA A 218 -27.46 -22.09 16.96
CA ALA A 218 -28.87 -21.89 16.65
C ALA A 218 -29.11 -20.59 15.85
N GLU A 219 -28.38 -19.52 16.15
CA GLU A 219 -28.47 -18.22 15.47
C GLU A 219 -27.91 -18.23 14.04
N TRP A 220 -26.94 -19.09 13.75
CA TRP A 220 -26.31 -19.17 12.42
C TRP A 220 -27.07 -20.02 11.40
N ARG A 221 -28.14 -20.72 11.81
CA ARG A 221 -29.00 -21.55 10.96
C ARG A 221 -30.06 -20.72 10.25
#